data_AF-A0A4R6V6C2-F1
#
_entry.id   AF-A0A4R6V6C2-F1
#
_cell.length_a   1.000
_cell.length_b   1.000
_cell.length_c   1.000
_cell.angle_alpha   90.00
_cell.angle_beta   90.00
_cell.angle_gamma   90.00
#
_symmetry.space_group_name_H-M   'P 1'
#
loop_
_entity.id
_entity.type
_entity.pdbx_description
1 polymer ?
#
loop_
_entity_poly.entity_id
_entity_poly.type
_entity_poly.pdbx_seq_one_letter_code
_entity_poly.pdbx_strand_id
1 'polypeptide(L)'
;MAGAWEYATLEISAVGLSEDAAGEAGAEWQIYAIGPSDELILEEYRPYRVAWARVYAEQLNRLGQQGWELVALAGPQGALVPSAPGRAPGTAPHVVETRFVLRRPA
;
A
#
# COMPACT_ATOMS: atom_id res chain seq x y z
N MET A 1 19.39 24.88 -11.75
CA MET A 1 20.03 23.70 -11.14
C MET A 1 18.97 22.63 -11.06
N ALA A 2 19.10 21.52 -11.79
CA ALA A 2 18.24 20.37 -11.55
C ALA A 2 18.67 19.79 -10.20
N GLY A 3 17.81 19.90 -9.18
CA GLY A 3 18.07 19.33 -7.86
C GLY A 3 18.27 17.82 -8.00
N ALA A 4 19.21 17.27 -7.23
CA ALA A 4 19.33 15.83 -7.11
C ALA A 4 18.03 15.29 -6.51
N TRP A 5 17.55 14.16 -7.03
CA TRP A 5 16.38 13.48 -6.50
C TRP A 5 16.84 12.24 -5.76
N GLU A 6 16.20 11.96 -4.63
CA GLU A 6 16.32 10.68 -3.95
C GLU A 6 15.04 9.87 -4.14
N TYR A 7 15.18 8.54 -4.16
CA TYR A 7 14.11 7.61 -4.47
C TYR A 7 13.93 6.61 -3.34
N ALA A 8 12.68 6.22 -3.10
CA ALA A 8 12.32 5.20 -2.13
C ALA A 8 11.32 4.22 -2.75
N THR A 9 11.27 3.00 -2.22
CA THR A 9 10.26 2.01 -2.59
C THR A 9 9.21 1.92 -1.50
N LEU A 10 7.94 2.03 -1.87
CA LEU A 10 6.80 1.80 -1.00
C LEU A 10 6.15 0.46 -1.36
N GLU A 11 6.04 -0.45 -0.40
CA GLU A 11 5.27 -1.68 -0.55
C GLU A 11 4.06 -1.66 0.38
N ILE A 12 2.91 -2.02 -0.17
CA ILE A 12 1.65 -2.13 0.55
C ILE A 12 1.11 -3.53 0.33
N SER A 13 0.91 -4.26 1.43
CA SER A 13 0.40 -5.62 1.44
C SER A 13 -0.87 -5.67 2.26
N ALA A 14 -1.98 -6.12 1.68
CA ALA A 14 -3.23 -6.34 2.40
C ALA A 14 -3.75 -7.75 2.21
N VAL A 15 -4.31 -8.29 3.27
CA VAL A 15 -5.09 -9.51 3.28
C VAL A 15 -6.57 -9.11 3.28
N GLY A 16 -7.24 -9.35 2.15
CA GLY A 16 -8.69 -9.16 2.05
C GLY A 16 -9.44 -10.08 3.00
N LEU A 17 -10.25 -9.50 3.88
CA LEU A 17 -11.16 -10.22 4.77
C LEU A 17 -12.54 -10.34 4.11
N SER A 18 -13.29 -11.39 4.44
CA SER A 18 -14.67 -11.55 3.95
C SER A 18 -15.54 -10.34 4.32
N GLU A 19 -16.46 -9.97 3.45
CA GLU A 19 -17.49 -8.96 3.73
C GLU A 19 -18.20 -9.28 5.06
N ASP A 20 -18.41 -8.28 5.89
CA ASP A 20 -19.28 -8.44 7.06
C ASP A 20 -20.75 -8.38 6.63
N ALA A 21 -21.65 -8.60 7.58
CA ALA A 21 -23.09 -8.50 7.37
C ALA A 21 -23.55 -7.09 6.89
N ALA A 22 -22.70 -6.07 7.00
CA ALA A 22 -22.97 -4.72 6.49
C ALA A 22 -22.51 -4.53 5.03
N GLY A 23 -21.84 -5.52 4.43
CA GLY A 23 -21.32 -5.46 3.07
C GLY A 23 -20.04 -4.63 2.94
N GLU A 24 -19.39 -4.27 4.04
CA GLU A 24 -18.11 -3.56 3.95
C GLU A 24 -16.99 -4.57 3.70
N ALA A 25 -16.20 -4.39 2.65
CA ALA A 25 -14.96 -5.15 2.47
C ALA A 25 -13.88 -4.57 3.41
N GLY A 26 -13.36 -5.40 4.31
CA GLY A 26 -12.27 -5.02 5.21
C GLY A 26 -10.97 -5.73 4.86
N ALA A 27 -9.85 -5.21 5.36
CA ALA A 27 -8.56 -5.86 5.23
C ALA A 27 -7.73 -5.75 6.50
N GLU A 28 -6.93 -6.78 6.77
CA GLU A 28 -5.70 -6.66 7.57
C GLU A 28 -4.58 -6.20 6.63
N TRP A 29 -3.71 -5.29 7.07
CA TRP A 29 -2.72 -4.73 6.16
C TRP A 29 -1.40 -4.40 6.84
N GLN A 30 -0.37 -4.39 6.02
CA GLN A 30 0.99 -3.98 6.31
C GLN A 30 1.46 -3.02 5.22
N ILE A 31 2.13 -1.95 5.61
CA ILE A 31 2.85 -1.06 4.71
C ILE A 31 4.26 -0.91 5.22
N TYR A 32 5.18 -0.78 4.29
CA TYR A 32 6.51 -0.33 4.60
C TYR A 32 7.09 0.43 3.42
N ALA A 33 8.02 1.34 3.72
CA ALA A 33 8.80 1.98 2.69
C ALA A 33 10.28 1.98 3.07
N ILE A 34 11.09 1.71 2.05
CA ILE A 34 12.55 1.63 2.13
C ILE A 34 13.13 2.81 1.37
N GLY A 35 13.94 3.60 2.07
CA GLY A 35 14.62 4.77 1.56
C GLY A 35 15.84 4.46 0.69
N PRO A 36 16.49 5.49 0.16
CA PRO A 36 17.61 5.38 -0.78
C PRO A 36 18.88 4.75 -0.19
N SER A 37 19.03 4.71 1.14
CA SER A 37 20.16 4.10 1.84
C SER A 37 19.78 2.77 2.50
N ASP A 38 18.74 2.10 1.99
CA ASP A 38 18.14 0.88 2.55
C ASP A 38 17.59 1.06 3.99
N GLU A 39 17.27 2.30 4.38
CA GLU A 39 16.67 2.60 5.67
C GLU A 39 15.14 2.47 5.64
N LEU A 40 14.55 2.01 6.74
CA LEU A 40 13.10 1.94 6.89
C LEU A 40 12.54 3.35 7.16
N ILE A 41 11.81 3.92 6.20
CA ILE A 41 11.22 5.28 6.31
C ILE A 41 9.77 5.27 6.81
N LEU A 42 9.07 4.15 6.61
CA LEU A 42 7.72 3.91 7.11
C LEU A 42 7.57 2.41 7.37
N GLU A 43 6.95 2.07 8.48
CA GLU A 43 6.42 0.74 8.73
C GLU A 43 5.14 0.89 9.55
N GLU A 44 4.07 0.26 9.09
CA GLU A 44 2.83 0.21 9.83
C GLU A 44 2.11 -1.11 9.56
N TYR A 45 1.73 -1.79 10.63
CA TYR A 45 0.93 -2.99 10.59
C TYR A 45 -0.37 -2.76 11.36
N ARG A 46 -1.51 -3.10 10.76
CA ARG A 46 -2.80 -3.06 11.44
C ARG A 46 -3.49 -4.42 11.40
N PRO A 47 -3.52 -5.12 12.54
CA PRO A 47 -4.10 -6.46 12.65
C PRO A 47 -5.63 -6.45 12.78
N TYR A 48 -6.29 -5.33 12.50
CA TYR A 48 -7.73 -5.19 12.63
C TYR A 48 -8.33 -4.68 11.33
N ARG A 49 -9.60 -5.02 11.11
CA ARG A 49 -10.38 -4.63 9.94
C ARG A 49 -10.40 -3.10 9.80
N VAL A 50 -9.80 -2.57 8.74
CA VAL A 50 -9.94 -1.16 8.35
C VAL A 50 -10.30 -1.06 6.87
N ALA A 51 -11.07 -0.03 6.51
CA ALA A 51 -11.34 0.30 5.12
C ALA A 51 -10.03 0.65 4.39
N TRP A 52 -9.67 -0.16 3.40
CA TRP A 52 -8.42 -0.05 2.61
C TRP A 52 -8.16 1.36 2.06
N ALA A 53 -9.19 1.99 1.48
CA ALA A 53 -9.06 3.31 0.86
C ALA A 53 -8.66 4.40 1.86
N ARG A 54 -9.17 4.33 3.10
CA ARG A 54 -8.88 5.31 4.15
C ARG A 54 -7.42 5.20 4.58
N VAL A 55 -6.97 3.98 4.85
CA VAL A 55 -5.60 3.68 5.24
C VAL A 55 -4.61 4.17 4.19
N TYR A 56 -4.86 3.82 2.92
CA TYR A 56 -4.01 4.22 1.81
C TYR A 56 -3.87 5.74 1.72
N ALA A 57 -4.98 6.46 1.87
CA ALA A 57 -4.98 7.93 1.88
C ALA A 57 -4.23 8.53 3.08
N GLU A 58 -4.38 7.96 4.29
CA GLU A 58 -3.65 8.39 5.49
C GLU A 58 -2.13 8.28 5.30
N GLN A 59 -1.66 7.17 4.74
CA GLN A 59 -0.23 6.94 4.52
C GLN A 59 0.35 7.80 3.41
N LEU A 60 -0.36 7.96 2.29
CA LEU A 60 0.05 8.89 1.24
C LEU A 60 0.15 10.32 1.75
N ASN A 61 -0.79 10.76 2.59
CA ASN A 61 -0.73 12.09 3.20
C ASN A 61 0.50 12.22 4.13
N ARG A 62 0.77 11.20 4.96
CA ARG A 62 1.95 11.18 5.84
C ARG A 62 3.26 11.25 5.07
N LEU A 63 3.38 10.51 3.97
CA LEU A 63 4.55 10.53 3.09
C LEU A 63 4.67 11.89 2.37
N GLY A 64 3.56 12.45 1.89
CA GLY A 64 3.52 13.77 1.27
C GLY A 64 3.96 14.89 2.22
N GLN A 65 3.60 14.81 3.51
CA GLN A 65 4.08 15.74 4.55
C GLN A 65 5.59 15.65 4.78
N GLN A 66 6.21 14.52 4.45
CA GLN A 66 7.66 14.31 4.49
C GLN A 66 8.36 14.66 3.17
N GLY A 67 7.63 15.25 2.22
CA GLY A 67 8.15 15.64 0.90
C GLY A 67 8.21 14.52 -0.12
N TRP A 68 7.74 13.30 0.22
CA TRP A 68 7.71 12.19 -0.73
C TRP A 68 6.54 12.31 -1.70
N GLU A 69 6.85 12.18 -2.99
CA GLU A 69 5.91 12.17 -4.09
C GLU A 69 5.82 10.77 -4.71
N LEU A 70 4.60 10.30 -4.99
CA LEU A 70 4.37 9.06 -5.73
C LEU A 70 4.67 9.29 -7.22
N VAL A 71 5.61 8.52 -7.79
CA VAL A 71 6.09 8.71 -9.18
C VAL A 71 5.49 7.68 -10.12
N ALA A 72 5.48 6.41 -9.69
CA ALA A 72 5.06 5.30 -10.54
C ALA A 72 4.59 4.11 -9.71
N LEU A 73 3.72 3.31 -10.31
CA LEU A 73 3.42 1.97 -9.83
C LEU A 73 4.49 1.00 -10.35
N ALA A 74 5.13 0.28 -9.45
CA ALA A 74 6.24 -0.64 -9.74
C ALA A 74 5.87 -2.12 -9.53
N GLY A 75 4.57 -2.44 -9.52
CA GLY A 75 4.06 -3.80 -9.42
C GLY A 75 3.38 -4.29 -10.71
N PRO A 76 3.05 -5.59 -10.82
CA PRO A 76 2.15 -6.07 -11.86
C PRO A 76 0.85 -5.25 -11.81
N GLN A 77 0.40 -4.74 -12.95
CA GLN A 77 -0.75 -3.82 -13.08
C GLN A 77 -2.08 -4.37 -12.49
N GLY A 78 -2.12 -5.64 -12.07
CA GLY A 78 -3.23 -6.26 -11.35
C GLY A 78 -3.27 -6.00 -9.83
N ALA A 79 -2.25 -5.38 -9.23
CA ALA A 79 -2.22 -5.13 -7.78
C ALA A 79 -3.23 -4.06 -7.30
N LEU A 80 -3.70 -3.20 -8.20
CA LEU A 80 -4.78 -2.24 -7.91
C LEU A 80 -6.18 -2.79 -8.19
N VAL A 81 -6.28 -4.00 -8.73
CA VAL A 81 -7.57 -4.65 -8.95
C VAL A 81 -7.69 -5.67 -7.83
N PRO A 82 -8.63 -5.51 -6.87
CA PRO A 82 -9.05 -6.64 -6.08
C PRO A 82 -9.39 -7.72 -7.11
N SER A 83 -8.62 -8.80 -7.17
CA SER A 83 -8.94 -9.91 -8.06
C SER A 83 -10.35 -10.34 -7.66
N ALA A 84 -11.33 -9.92 -8.45
CA ALA A 84 -12.73 -10.05 -8.11
C ALA A 84 -13.01 -11.55 -7.87
N PRO A 85 -13.77 -11.88 -6.83
CA PRO A 85 -13.89 -13.24 -6.35
C PRO A 85 -14.50 -14.12 -7.43
N GLY A 86 -13.71 -15.08 -7.91
CA GLY A 86 -14.29 -16.36 -8.28
C GLY A 86 -14.92 -16.94 -7.01
N ARG A 87 -16.23 -16.71 -6.83
CA ARG A 87 -17.09 -17.25 -5.76
C ARG A 87 -16.75 -18.72 -5.49
N ALA A 88 -15.97 -18.98 -4.45
CA ALA A 88 -15.91 -20.26 -3.80
C ALA A 88 -15.79 -20.02 -2.29
N PRO A 89 -16.77 -20.44 -1.48
CA PRO A 89 -16.64 -20.41 -0.02
C PRO A 89 -15.40 -21.26 0.35
N GLY A 90 -14.39 -20.63 0.94
CA GLY A 90 -13.15 -21.31 1.38
C GLY A 90 -11.89 -21.00 0.57
N THR A 91 -11.91 -20.07 -0.39
CA THR A 91 -10.66 -19.62 -1.04
C THR A 91 -9.87 -18.68 -0.14
N ALA A 92 -8.56 -18.92 -0.08
CA ALA A 92 -7.56 -18.30 0.79
C ALA A 92 -7.65 -16.76 0.88
N PRO A 93 -7.11 -16.14 1.96
CA PRO A 93 -6.96 -14.69 2.04
C PRO A 93 -6.36 -14.14 0.74
N HIS A 94 -7.08 -13.24 0.07
CA HIS A 94 -6.55 -12.55 -1.10
C HIS A 94 -5.48 -11.58 -0.64
N VAL A 95 -4.21 -11.90 -0.88
CA VAL A 95 -3.09 -10.99 -0.61
C VAL A 95 -2.95 -10.04 -1.79
N VAL A 96 -3.11 -8.75 -1.54
CA VAL A 96 -2.87 -7.67 -2.49
C VAL A 96 -1.54 -7.03 -2.13
N GLU A 97 -0.51 -7.27 -2.94
CA GLU A 97 0.80 -6.63 -2.80
C GLU A 97 0.98 -5.60 -3.91
N THR A 98 1.15 -4.33 -3.55
CA THR A 98 1.38 -3.23 -4.48
C THR A 98 2.67 -2.52 -4.16
N ARG A 99 3.50 -2.31 -5.17
CA ARG A 99 4.77 -1.57 -5.07
C ARG A 99 4.67 -0.24 -5.78
N PHE A 100 5.24 0.79 -5.19
CA PHE A 100 5.32 2.12 -5.77
C PHE A 100 6.73 2.71 -5.63
N VAL A 101 7.07 3.60 -6.55
CA VAL A 101 8.27 4.44 -6.45
C VAL A 101 7.88 5.78 -5.87
N LEU A 102 8.56 6.17 -4.82
CA LEU A 102 8.53 7.51 -4.23
C LEU A 102 9.77 8.29 -4.66
N ARG A 103 9.66 9.61 -4.75
CA ARG A 103 10.82 10.52 -4.86
C ARG A 103 10.67 11.73 -3.96
N ARG A 104 11.77 12.37 -3.61
CA ARG A 104 11.78 13.74 -3.06
C ARG A 104 13.07 14.48 -3.45
N PRO A 105 13.13 15.82 -3.35
CA PRO A 105 14.38 16.56 -3.53
C PRO A 105 15.40 16.14 -2.46
N ALA A 106 16.65 15.90 -2.87
CA ALA A 106 17.79 15.56 -2.00
C ALA A 106 18.39 16.79 -1.29
#